data_AF-A0A523JHR7-F1
#
_entry.id   AF-A0A523JHR7-F1
#
_cell.length_a   1.000
_cell.length_b   1.000
_cell.length_c   1.000
_cell.angle_alpha   90.00
_cell.angle_beta   90.00
_cell.angle_gamma   90.00
#
_symmetry.space_group_name_H-M   'P 1'
#
loop_
_entity.id
_entity.type
_entity.pdbx_description
1 polymer ?
#
loop_
_entity_poly.entity_id
_entity_poly.type
_entity_poly.pdbx_seq_one_letter_code
_entity_poly.pdbx_strand_id
1 'polypeptide(L)'
;MNSDDSIPNLAEIFRPALERVALEQRPLLIALAERLAADRYREWANAAGAESVRAQLLACAAREEDIASRIEALHPGAEASQREILEKNPDLQQLNRSLFEGRPVSQQYAIQAQGERLGAATWRSIAQQQTDPSAREVYLACAVLEEESALVLETLLNAEP
;
A
#
# COMPACT_ATOMS: atom_id res chain seq x y z
N MET A 1 4.76 -31.11 8.65
CA MET A 1 3.46 -30.66 8.11
C MET A 1 3.75 -29.40 7.34
N ASN A 2 3.66 -29.47 6.01
CA ASN A 2 3.89 -28.35 5.11
C ASN A 2 2.69 -27.41 5.18
N SER A 3 2.96 -26.14 5.51
CA SER A 3 1.98 -25.06 5.39
C SER A 3 2.72 -23.83 4.87
N ASP A 4 3.01 -23.84 3.57
CA ASP A 4 3.24 -22.68 2.69
C ASP A 4 3.90 -21.44 3.33
N ASP A 5 5.22 -21.54 3.59
CA ASP A 5 6.09 -20.42 4.01
C ASP A 5 6.31 -19.38 2.89
N SER A 6 5.67 -19.52 1.74
CA SER A 6 5.83 -18.57 0.64
C SER A 6 5.00 -17.31 0.88
N ILE A 7 5.66 -16.15 0.82
CA ILE A 7 4.99 -14.86 0.75
C ILE A 7 4.09 -14.87 -0.51
N PRO A 8 2.79 -14.56 -0.38
CA PRO A 8 1.86 -14.57 -1.51
C PRO A 8 2.32 -13.62 -2.63
N ASN A 9 2.09 -13.98 -3.88
CA ASN A 9 2.35 -13.07 -5.01
C ASN A 9 1.26 -11.99 -5.06
N LEU A 10 1.53 -10.84 -4.44
CA LEU A 10 0.58 -9.73 -4.37
C LEU A 10 0.14 -9.22 -5.74
N ALA A 11 1.04 -9.21 -6.73
CA ALA A 11 0.70 -8.78 -8.08
C ALA A 11 -0.33 -9.71 -8.75
N GLU A 12 -0.31 -11.01 -8.45
CA GLU A 12 -1.32 -11.95 -8.94
C GLU A 12 -2.64 -11.81 -8.17
N ILE A 13 -2.59 -11.55 -6.87
CA ILE A 13 -3.79 -11.41 -6.03
C ILE A 13 -4.56 -10.13 -6.37
N PHE A 14 -3.87 -9.00 -6.58
CA PHE A 14 -4.52 -7.73 -6.85
C PHE A 14 -4.85 -7.49 -8.34
N ARG A 15 -4.30 -8.28 -9.26
CA ARG A 15 -4.57 -8.14 -10.70
C ARG A 15 -6.07 -8.18 -11.05
N PRO A 16 -6.88 -9.14 -10.55
CA PRO A 16 -8.30 -9.15 -10.85
C PRO A 16 -9.04 -7.90 -10.35
N ALA A 17 -8.62 -7.33 -9.23
CA ALA A 17 -9.19 -6.08 -8.71
C ALA A 17 -8.82 -4.89 -9.61
N LEU A 18 -7.56 -4.78 -10.04
CA LEU A 18 -7.08 -3.73 -10.94
C LEU A 18 -7.74 -3.82 -12.34
N GLU A 19 -8.03 -5.02 -12.82
CA GLU A 19 -8.69 -5.25 -14.11
C GLU A 19 -10.17 -4.85 -14.12
N ARG A 20 -10.83 -4.84 -12.96
CA ARG A 20 -12.23 -4.38 -12.80
C ARG A 20 -12.37 -2.86 -12.84
N VAL A 21 -11.27 -2.12 -12.64
CA VAL A 21 -11.26 -0.66 -12.56
C VAL A 21 -10.67 -0.06 -13.84
N ALA A 22 -11.34 0.98 -14.36
CA ALA A 22 -10.88 1.72 -15.54
C ALA A 22 -9.45 2.24 -15.34
N LEU A 23 -8.66 2.29 -16.40
CA LEU A 23 -7.22 2.64 -16.31
C LEU A 23 -7.00 3.98 -15.62
N GLU A 24 -7.86 4.96 -15.91
CA GLU A 24 -7.82 6.32 -15.39
C GLU A 24 -8.15 6.37 -13.88
N GLN A 25 -8.92 5.39 -13.39
CA GLN A 25 -9.34 5.28 -12.00
C GLN A 25 -8.39 4.44 -11.14
N ARG A 26 -7.42 3.71 -11.75
CA ARG A 26 -6.48 2.87 -11.01
C ARG A 26 -5.63 3.61 -9.99
N PRO A 27 -5.12 4.83 -10.23
CA PRO A 27 -4.42 5.58 -9.19
C PRO A 27 -5.28 5.80 -7.94
N LEU A 28 -6.57 6.10 -8.10
CA LEU A 28 -7.50 6.29 -6.98
C LEU A 28 -7.82 5.00 -6.23
N LEU A 29 -7.88 3.86 -6.94
CA LEU A 29 -7.95 2.55 -6.29
C LEU A 29 -6.70 2.27 -5.44
N ILE A 30 -5.52 2.59 -5.94
CA ILE A 30 -4.28 2.39 -5.19
C ILE A 30 -4.22 3.36 -4.00
N ALA A 31 -4.66 4.61 -4.15
CA ALA A 31 -4.80 5.55 -3.01
C ALA A 31 -5.71 5.02 -1.89
N LEU A 32 -6.78 4.29 -2.23
CA LEU A 32 -7.60 3.59 -1.22
C LEU A 32 -6.81 2.48 -0.51
N ALA A 33 -5.96 1.75 -1.24
CA ALA A 33 -5.08 0.75 -0.65
C ALA A 33 -4.07 1.39 0.32
N GLU A 34 -3.53 2.57 0.01
CA GLU A 34 -2.63 3.29 0.92
C GLU A 34 -3.32 3.72 2.21
N ARG A 35 -4.59 4.15 2.16
CA ARG A 35 -5.35 4.43 3.39
C ARG A 35 -5.50 3.17 4.26
N LEU A 36 -5.73 2.01 3.65
CA LEU A 36 -5.79 0.73 4.37
C LEU A 36 -4.41 0.30 4.91
N ALA A 37 -3.34 0.59 4.18
CA ALA A 37 -1.97 0.37 4.65
C ALA A 37 -1.65 1.25 5.87
N ALA A 38 -2.02 2.53 5.83
CA ALA A 38 -1.86 3.48 6.93
C ALA A 38 -2.53 2.99 8.22
N ASP A 39 -3.78 2.53 8.12
CA ASP A 39 -4.51 1.99 9.26
C ASP A 39 -3.82 0.76 9.84
N ARG A 40 -3.28 -0.11 8.97
CA ARG A 40 -2.57 -1.30 9.42
C ARG A 40 -1.24 -1.00 10.10
N TYR A 41 -0.50 -0.01 9.59
CA TYR A 41 0.70 0.48 10.27
C TYR A 41 0.38 1.02 11.67
N ARG A 42 -0.76 1.71 11.85
CA ARG A 42 -1.22 2.17 13.18
C ARG A 42 -1.59 1.01 14.10
N GLU A 43 -2.25 -0.02 13.58
CA GLU A 43 -2.56 -1.23 14.36
C GLU A 43 -1.29 -1.88 14.90
N TRP A 44 -0.27 -2.06 14.05
CA TRP A 44 1.03 -2.60 14.48
C TRP A 44 1.76 -1.66 15.44
N ALA A 45 1.70 -0.35 15.21
CA ALA A 45 2.30 0.63 16.11
C ALA A 45 1.68 0.58 17.51
N ASN A 46 0.36 0.37 17.61
CA ASN A 46 -0.34 0.22 18.89
C ASN A 46 0.02 -1.09 19.61
N ALA A 47 0.38 -2.13 18.87
CA ALA A 47 0.81 -3.41 19.42
C ALA A 47 2.34 -3.49 19.68
N ALA A 48 3.11 -2.50 19.24
CA ALA A 48 4.57 -2.51 19.34
C ALA A 48 5.04 -2.36 20.80
N GLY A 49 5.92 -3.28 21.23
CA GLY A 49 6.47 -3.24 22.60
C GLY A 49 7.59 -2.21 22.81
N ALA A 50 8.24 -1.75 21.75
CA ALA A 50 9.32 -0.77 21.82
C ALA A 50 8.91 0.56 21.18
N GLU A 51 9.13 1.68 21.87
CA GLU A 51 8.75 3.02 21.39
C GLU A 51 9.44 3.38 20.06
N SER A 52 10.69 2.92 19.86
CA SER A 52 11.41 3.12 18.60
C SER A 52 10.75 2.40 17.42
N VAL A 53 10.18 1.21 17.63
CA VAL A 53 9.43 0.46 16.60
C VAL A 53 8.09 1.14 16.35
N ARG A 54 7.38 1.53 17.42
CA ARG A 54 6.14 2.28 17.33
C ARG A 54 6.30 3.57 16.50
N ALA A 55 7.32 4.36 16.78
CA ALA A 55 7.58 5.60 16.05
C ALA A 55 7.87 5.37 14.56
N GLN A 56 8.62 4.32 14.22
CA GLN A 56 8.89 3.94 12.82
C GLN A 56 7.62 3.54 12.09
N LEU A 57 6.76 2.73 12.70
CA LEU A 57 5.49 2.30 12.12
C LEU A 57 4.52 3.47 11.93
N LEU A 58 4.46 4.41 12.89
CA LEU A 58 3.66 5.63 12.72
C LEU A 58 4.20 6.54 11.60
N ALA A 59 5.52 6.56 11.39
CA ALA A 59 6.11 7.28 10.27
C ALA A 59 5.77 6.61 8.93
N CYS A 60 5.66 5.28 8.84
CA CYS A 60 5.11 4.61 7.67
C CYS A 60 3.65 5.01 7.45
N ALA A 61 2.81 4.93 8.48
CA ALA A 61 1.39 5.32 8.36
C ALA A 61 1.21 6.74 7.81
N ALA A 62 2.03 7.68 8.27
CA ALA A 62 2.00 9.06 7.78
C ALA A 62 2.42 9.18 6.31
N ARG A 63 3.36 8.35 5.84
CA ARG A 63 3.78 8.33 4.43
C ARG A 63 2.69 7.75 3.53
N GLU A 64 2.01 6.70 3.94
CA GLU A 64 0.86 6.16 3.20
C GLU A 64 -0.28 7.18 3.09
N GLU A 65 -0.55 7.95 4.15
CA GLU A 65 -1.51 9.04 4.08
C GLU A 65 -1.09 10.19 3.16
N ASP A 66 0.20 10.51 3.12
CA ASP A 66 0.74 11.53 2.21
C ASP A 66 0.60 11.07 0.75
N ILE A 67 0.93 9.80 0.45
CA ILE A 67 0.74 9.21 -0.88
C ILE A 67 -0.73 9.32 -1.29
N ALA A 68 -1.66 8.81 -0.49
CA ALA A 68 -3.09 8.87 -0.80
C ALA A 68 -3.56 10.31 -1.06
N SER A 69 -3.15 11.26 -0.20
CA SER A 69 -3.55 12.67 -0.33
C SER A 69 -3.00 13.32 -1.60
N ARG A 70 -1.75 13.00 -1.98
CA ARG A 70 -1.13 13.48 -3.21
C ARG A 70 -1.84 12.97 -4.45
N ILE A 71 -2.19 11.68 -4.46
CA ILE A 71 -2.94 11.10 -5.59
C ILE A 71 -4.34 11.70 -5.65
N GLU A 72 -5.07 11.76 -4.54
CA GLU A 72 -6.40 12.38 -4.50
C GLU A 72 -6.38 13.83 -5.01
N ALA A 73 -5.34 14.60 -4.71
CA ALA A 73 -5.19 15.98 -5.19
C ALA A 73 -4.95 16.10 -6.72
N LEU A 74 -4.40 15.07 -7.37
CA LEU A 74 -4.22 15.04 -8.83
C LEU A 74 -5.52 14.75 -9.59
N HIS A 75 -6.53 14.19 -8.92
CA HIS A 75 -7.71 13.64 -9.57
C HIS A 75 -8.97 14.42 -9.15
N PRO A 76 -9.51 15.29 -10.03
CA PRO A 76 -10.76 15.99 -9.75
C PRO A 76 -11.91 15.01 -9.45
N GLY A 77 -12.60 15.22 -8.33
CA GLY A 77 -13.68 14.32 -7.91
C GLY A 77 -13.18 12.98 -7.35
N ALA A 78 -11.97 12.93 -6.82
CA ALA A 78 -11.37 11.75 -6.19
C ALA A 78 -12.33 11.05 -5.23
N GLU A 79 -12.95 11.79 -4.29
CA GLU A 79 -13.86 11.21 -3.29
C GLU A 79 -15.06 10.48 -3.93
N ALA A 80 -15.70 11.11 -4.93
CA ALA A 80 -16.84 10.50 -5.62
C ALA A 80 -16.44 9.26 -6.42
N SER A 81 -15.27 9.32 -7.07
CA SER A 81 -14.73 8.20 -7.85
C SER A 81 -14.30 7.04 -6.95
N GLN A 82 -13.67 7.31 -5.82
CA GLN A 82 -13.30 6.31 -4.82
C GLN A 82 -14.53 5.64 -4.21
N ARG A 83 -15.59 6.41 -3.92
CA ARG A 83 -16.87 5.87 -3.47
C ARG A 83 -17.46 4.92 -4.51
N GLU A 84 -17.49 5.32 -5.78
CA GLU A 84 -17.96 4.48 -6.88
C GLU A 84 -17.12 3.21 -7.05
N ILE A 85 -15.79 3.30 -6.93
CA ILE A 85 -14.89 2.14 -6.95
C ILE A 85 -15.27 1.15 -5.84
N LEU A 86 -15.46 1.62 -4.60
CA LEU A 86 -15.81 0.77 -3.46
C LEU A 86 -17.21 0.16 -3.60
N GLU A 87 -18.20 0.92 -4.08
CA GLU A 87 -19.56 0.43 -4.32
C GLU A 87 -19.58 -0.69 -5.37
N LYS A 88 -18.76 -0.58 -6.42
CA LYS A 88 -18.65 -1.59 -7.49
C LYS A 88 -17.77 -2.79 -7.10
N ASN A 89 -16.92 -2.65 -6.09
CA ASN A 89 -15.96 -3.67 -5.67
C ASN A 89 -16.01 -3.86 -4.14
N PRO A 90 -17.14 -4.34 -3.58
CA PRO A 90 -17.33 -4.46 -2.14
C PRO A 90 -16.39 -5.49 -1.49
N ASP A 91 -15.75 -6.36 -2.28
CA ASP A 91 -14.82 -7.39 -1.84
C ASP A 91 -13.40 -6.86 -1.56
N LEU A 92 -13.05 -5.65 -1.99
CA LEU A 92 -11.67 -5.11 -1.87
C LEU A 92 -11.18 -5.06 -0.42
N GLN A 93 -12.03 -4.59 0.51
CA GLN A 93 -11.66 -4.52 1.92
C GLN A 93 -11.43 -5.93 2.50
N GLN A 94 -12.27 -6.90 2.13
CA GLN A 94 -12.12 -8.27 2.57
C GLN A 94 -10.88 -8.92 1.97
N LEU A 95 -10.58 -8.67 0.70
CA LEU A 95 -9.37 -9.13 0.03
C LEU A 95 -8.13 -8.62 0.78
N ASN A 96 -8.08 -7.32 1.08
CA ASN A 96 -6.98 -6.74 1.84
C ASN A 96 -6.84 -7.37 3.24
N ARG A 97 -7.94 -7.53 3.98
CA ARG A 97 -7.91 -8.18 5.30
C ARG A 97 -7.38 -9.62 5.23
N SER A 98 -7.84 -10.39 4.24
CA SER A 98 -7.47 -11.81 4.09
C SER A 98 -5.99 -12.05 3.82
N LEU A 99 -5.26 -11.03 3.36
CA LEU A 99 -3.81 -11.12 3.18
C LEU A 99 -3.07 -11.24 4.51
N PHE A 100 -3.60 -10.66 5.59
CA PHE A 100 -2.91 -10.52 6.87
C PHE A 100 -3.51 -11.38 7.99
N GLU A 101 -4.82 -11.65 7.91
CA GLU A 101 -5.56 -12.36 8.95
C GLU A 101 -4.93 -13.71 9.30
N GLY A 102 -4.74 -13.94 10.61
CA GLY A 102 -4.17 -15.19 11.14
C GLY A 102 -2.66 -15.38 10.93
N ARG A 103 -1.97 -14.44 10.26
CA ARG A 103 -0.53 -14.54 10.02
C ARG A 103 0.29 -13.93 11.18
N PRO A 104 1.48 -14.48 11.50
CA PRO A 104 2.44 -13.85 12.40
C PRO A 104 2.83 -12.45 11.91
N VAL A 105 3.12 -11.52 12.83
CA VAL A 105 3.47 -10.13 12.51
C VAL A 105 4.65 -10.05 11.52
N SER A 106 5.67 -10.89 11.70
CA SER A 106 6.80 -10.95 10.77
C SER A 106 6.38 -11.33 9.33
N GLN A 107 5.47 -12.29 9.16
CA GLN A 107 4.91 -12.57 7.82
C GLN A 107 4.10 -11.40 7.29
N GLN A 108 3.34 -10.70 8.15
CA GLN A 108 2.57 -9.54 7.72
C GLN A 108 3.46 -8.37 7.29
N TYR A 109 4.58 -8.13 7.98
CA TYR A 109 5.60 -7.16 7.58
C TYR A 109 6.25 -7.53 6.26
N ALA A 110 6.56 -8.81 6.04
CA ALA A 110 7.16 -9.28 4.79
C ALA A 110 6.19 -9.10 3.60
N ILE A 111 4.91 -9.40 3.80
CA ILE A 111 3.85 -9.14 2.83
C ILE A 111 3.75 -7.64 2.54
N GLN A 112 3.72 -6.79 3.56
CA GLN A 112 3.63 -5.35 3.34
C GLN A 112 4.85 -4.80 2.62
N ALA A 113 6.07 -5.18 3.02
CA ALA A 113 7.28 -4.72 2.35
C ALA A 113 7.25 -5.07 0.86
N GLN A 114 6.76 -6.27 0.50
CA GLN A 114 6.54 -6.61 -0.91
C GLN A 114 5.46 -5.73 -1.56
N GLY A 115 4.38 -5.43 -0.83
CA GLY A 115 3.32 -4.51 -1.24
C GLY A 115 3.88 -3.12 -1.57
N GLU A 116 4.67 -2.55 -0.67
CA GLU A 116 5.36 -1.26 -0.83
C GLU A 116 6.29 -1.26 -2.06
N ARG A 117 7.07 -2.35 -2.26
CA ARG A 117 7.93 -2.48 -3.45
C ARG A 117 7.10 -2.55 -4.74
N LEU A 118 5.94 -3.20 -4.71
CA LEU A 118 5.01 -3.27 -5.83
C LEU A 118 4.34 -1.91 -6.07
N GLY A 119 3.93 -1.19 -5.03
CA GLY A 119 3.38 0.17 -5.10
C GLY A 119 4.39 1.13 -5.74
N ALA A 120 5.63 1.14 -5.25
CA ALA A 120 6.72 1.91 -5.84
C ALA A 120 6.95 1.62 -7.33
N ALA A 121 6.97 0.34 -7.73
CA ALA A 121 7.10 -0.05 -9.14
C ALA A 121 5.90 0.41 -9.98
N THR A 122 4.69 0.32 -9.42
CA THR A 122 3.44 0.73 -10.05
C THR A 122 3.42 2.24 -10.28
N TRP A 123 3.77 3.05 -9.28
CA TRP A 123 3.87 4.49 -9.40
C TRP A 123 4.87 4.94 -10.45
N ARG A 124 6.04 4.28 -10.52
CA ARG A 124 7.00 4.53 -11.61
C ARG A 124 6.46 4.20 -12.99
N SER A 125 5.73 3.09 -13.11
CA SER A 125 5.09 2.70 -14.37
C SER A 125 4.05 3.72 -14.82
N ILE A 126 3.21 4.22 -13.89
CA ILE A 126 2.23 5.26 -14.17
C ILE A 126 2.93 6.56 -14.57
N ALA A 127 3.99 6.96 -13.84
CA ALA A 127 4.78 8.16 -14.13
C ALA A 127 5.40 8.15 -15.53
N GLN A 128 5.84 6.99 -16.02
CA GLN A 128 6.38 6.85 -17.38
C GLN A 128 5.35 7.12 -18.48
N GLN A 129 4.06 6.96 -18.18
CA GLN A 129 2.95 7.15 -19.11
C GLN A 129 2.36 8.57 -19.02
N GLN A 130 2.80 9.40 -18.07
CA GLN A 130 2.30 10.75 -17.90
C GLN A 130 2.92 11.73 -18.91
N THR A 131 2.06 12.56 -19.50
CA THR A 131 2.47 13.68 -20.36
C THR A 131 2.64 14.98 -19.58
N ASP A 132 1.90 15.16 -18.48
CA ASP A 132 2.05 16.30 -17.57
C ASP A 132 3.27 16.10 -16.65
N PRO A 133 4.31 16.96 -16.72
CA PRO A 133 5.48 16.87 -15.85
C PRO A 133 5.15 16.98 -14.36
N SER A 134 4.16 17.80 -13.99
CA SER A 134 3.80 18.00 -12.58
C SER A 134 3.13 16.76 -12.00
N ALA A 135 2.18 16.15 -12.71
CA ALA A 135 1.63 14.86 -12.33
C ALA A 135 2.70 13.75 -12.26
N ARG A 136 3.62 13.72 -13.24
CA ARG A 136 4.74 12.77 -13.25
C ARG A 136 5.61 12.85 -12.01
N GLU A 137 5.98 14.06 -11.59
CA GLU A 137 6.79 14.29 -10.38
C GLU A 137 6.09 13.78 -9.12
N VAL A 138 4.78 13.97 -9.01
CA VAL A 138 3.99 13.48 -7.87
C VAL A 138 4.02 11.95 -7.79
N TYR A 139 3.80 11.25 -8.90
CA TYR A 139 3.88 9.77 -8.91
C TYR A 139 5.30 9.28 -8.56
N LEU A 140 6.35 9.95 -9.06
CA LEU A 140 7.72 9.60 -8.70
C LEU A 140 8.01 9.82 -7.21
N ALA A 141 7.47 10.89 -6.62
CA ALA A 141 7.58 11.14 -5.19
C ALA A 141 6.87 10.06 -4.37
N CYS A 142 5.69 9.61 -4.79
CA CYS A 142 4.97 8.51 -4.14
C CYS A 142 5.82 7.22 -4.15
N ALA A 143 6.47 6.91 -5.28
CA ALA A 143 7.34 5.74 -5.36
C ALA A 143 8.51 5.76 -4.37
N VAL A 144 9.06 6.94 -4.04
CA VAL A 144 10.12 7.08 -3.04
C VAL A 144 9.59 6.83 -1.64
N LEU A 145 8.41 7.37 -1.32
CA LEU A 145 7.77 7.19 -0.01
C LEU A 145 7.50 5.70 0.27
N GLU A 146 7.03 4.96 -0.72
CA GLU A 146 6.81 3.50 -0.61
C GLU A 146 8.12 2.75 -0.34
N GLU A 147 9.21 3.11 -1.04
CA GLU A 147 10.51 2.47 -0.84
C GLU A 147 11.06 2.69 0.57
N GLU A 148 10.83 3.87 1.14
CA GLU A 148 11.16 4.16 2.53
C GLU A 148 10.35 3.26 3.48
N SER A 149 9.09 2.92 3.15
CA SER A 149 8.20 2.08 3.97
C SER A 149 8.63 0.62 3.91
N ALA A 150 8.97 0.15 2.71
CA ALA A 150 9.56 -1.15 2.49
C ALA A 150 10.85 -1.33 3.31
N LEU A 151 11.77 -0.35 3.25
CA LEU A 151 13.06 -0.41 3.95
C LEU A 151 12.90 -0.47 5.47
N VAL A 152 11.94 0.27 6.04
CA VAL A 152 11.64 0.20 7.48
C VAL A 152 11.21 -1.21 7.86
N LEU A 153 10.25 -1.79 7.13
CA LEU A 153 9.74 -3.13 7.41
C LEU A 153 10.81 -4.21 7.24
N GLU A 154 11.60 -4.14 6.17
CA GLU A 154 12.74 -5.02 5.93
C GLU A 154 13.78 -4.93 7.07
N THR A 155 14.01 -3.73 7.60
CA THR A 155 14.90 -3.54 8.75
C THR A 155 14.34 -4.16 10.03
N LEU A 156 13.04 -3.98 10.29
CA LEU A 156 12.36 -4.58 11.46
C LEU A 156 12.41 -6.11 11.40
N LEU A 157 12.25 -6.70 10.22
CA LEU A 157 12.35 -8.15 10.01
C LEU A 157 13.73 -8.71 10.31
N ASN A 158 14.79 -7.96 9.96
CA ASN A 158 16.16 -8.38 10.22
C ASN A 158 16.62 -8.12 11.67
N ALA A 159 15.82 -7.39 12.45
CA ALA A 159 16.09 -7.08 13.85
C ALA A 159 15.42 -8.07 14.83
N GLU A 160 14.57 -8.98 14.35
CA GLU A 160 14.02 -10.07 15.16
C GLU A 160 15.13 -11.12 15.44
N PRO A 161 15.39 -11.46 16.72
CA PRO A 161 16.43 -12.44 17.10
C PRO A 161 16.05 -13.90 16.81
#